data_AF-A0A920VHG3-F1
#
_entry.id   AF-A0A920VHG3-F1
#
_cell.length_a   1.000
_cell.length_b   1.000
_cell.length_c   1.000
_cell.angle_alpha   90.00
_cell.angle_beta   90.00
_cell.angle_gamma   90.00
#
_symmetry.space_group_name_H-M   'P 1'
#
loop_
_entity.id
_entity.type
_entity.pdbx_description
1 polymer ?
#
loop_
_entity_poly.entity_id
_entity_poly.type
_entity_poly.pdbx_seq_one_letter_code
_entity_poly.pdbx_strand_id
1 'polypeptide(L)'
;MLLGLSGLHREGEVTLDAINGSTGGDGGVMHGRLLVRLVEAMWEGDPGLLTTVCDDLLAAAGADVLVDAVAVSANFHMMTRVADGTGTPPGALVPTRPPRVFVTRSG
;
A
#
# COMPACT_ATOMS: atom_id res chain seq x y z
N MET A 1 -0.92 14.55 6.09
CA MET A 1 -0.08 13.33 5.96
C MET A 1 1.39 13.68 6.19
N LEU A 2 2.04 13.03 7.16
CA LEU A 2 3.48 13.19 7.46
C LEU A 2 4.27 11.92 7.10
N LEU A 3 3.87 11.27 6.01
CA LEU A 3 4.51 10.04 5.53
C LEU A 3 5.96 10.28 5.08
N GLY A 4 6.29 11.51 4.64
CA GLY A 4 7.65 11.89 4.25
C GLY A 4 8.69 11.87 5.38
N LEU A 5 8.27 11.96 6.65
CA LEU A 5 9.20 11.90 7.80
C LEU A 5 9.47 10.47 8.31
N SER A 6 8.71 9.47 7.86
CA SER A 6 8.88 8.06 8.27
C SER A 6 10.14 7.41 7.69
N GLY A 7 10.71 7.98 6.62
CA GLY A 7 11.93 7.49 5.97
C GLY A 7 13.22 7.69 6.75
N LEU A 8 13.21 8.45 7.84
CA LEU A 8 14.41 8.80 8.61
C LEU A 8 14.90 7.69 9.57
N HIS A 9 14.20 6.54 9.67
CA HIS A 9 14.45 5.53 10.71
C HIS A 9 14.62 4.08 10.19
N ARG A 10 15.24 3.87 9.02
CA ARG A 10 15.52 2.49 8.56
C ARG A 10 16.90 2.35 7.93
N GLU A 11 17.85 1.85 8.72
CA GLU A 11 19.08 1.22 8.23
C GLU A 11 18.79 -0.21 7.74
N GLY A 12 17.98 -0.31 6.69
CA GLY A 12 17.74 -1.55 5.97
C GLY A 12 18.05 -1.30 4.51
N GLU A 13 18.83 -2.17 3.88
CA GLU A 13 19.07 -2.14 2.44
C GLU A 13 17.73 -2.41 1.73
N VAL A 14 17.05 -1.34 1.31
CA VAL A 14 15.77 -1.43 0.59
C VAL A 14 16.09 -1.56 -0.89
N THR A 15 15.83 -2.72 -1.46
CA THR A 15 15.92 -2.91 -2.91
C THR A 15 14.80 -2.12 -3.59
N LEU A 16 15.19 -1.11 -4.39
CA LEU A 16 14.27 -0.22 -5.10
C LEU A 16 13.86 -0.74 -6.47
N ASP A 17 14.14 -2.00 -6.83
CA ASP A 17 13.92 -2.52 -8.20
C ASP A 17 12.49 -2.37 -8.71
N ALA A 18 11.48 -2.48 -7.83
CA ALA A 18 10.08 -2.26 -8.18
C ALA A 18 9.77 -0.77 -8.49
N ILE A 19 10.53 0.16 -7.92
CA ILE A 19 10.45 1.61 -8.17
C ILE A 19 11.30 2.00 -9.38
N ASN A 20 12.44 1.32 -9.56
CA ASN A 20 13.39 1.55 -10.66
C ASN A 20 12.95 0.93 -12.00
N GLY A 21 11.72 0.42 -12.07
CA GLY A 21 11.15 -0.08 -13.31
C GLY A 21 11.58 -1.49 -13.67
N SER A 22 11.48 -2.45 -12.74
CA SER A 22 11.56 -3.87 -13.07
C SER A 22 10.44 -4.25 -14.08
N THR A 23 10.78 -4.23 -15.36
CA THR A 23 10.16 -4.80 -16.58
C THR A 23 8.64 -4.66 -16.84
N GLY A 24 7.84 -4.08 -15.95
CA GLY A 24 6.39 -3.93 -16.15
C GLY A 24 5.71 -2.87 -15.30
N GLY A 25 6.42 -2.26 -14.34
CA GLY A 25 5.85 -1.28 -13.41
C GLY A 25 4.75 -1.86 -12.51
N ASP A 26 4.73 -3.19 -12.34
CA ASP A 26 3.71 -3.93 -11.61
C ASP A 26 4.20 -4.44 -10.25
N GLY A 27 5.49 -4.28 -9.94
CA GLY A 27 6.09 -4.73 -8.68
C GLY A 27 6.03 -6.24 -8.46
N GLY A 28 5.86 -7.04 -9.52
CA GLY A 28 5.64 -8.49 -9.42
C GLY A 28 4.22 -8.88 -9.02
N VAL A 29 3.28 -7.93 -8.99
CA VAL A 29 1.86 -8.16 -8.69
C VAL A 29 1.06 -8.24 -9.99
N MET A 30 0.20 -9.25 -10.11
CA MET A 30 -0.72 -9.37 -11.24
C MET A 30 -1.57 -8.10 -11.38
N HIS A 31 -1.59 -7.51 -12.58
CA HIS A 31 -2.23 -6.22 -12.87
C HIS A 31 -1.71 -5.04 -12.02
N GLY A 32 -0.57 -5.16 -11.34
CA GLY A 32 -0.04 -4.18 -10.39
C GLY A 32 0.05 -2.77 -10.97
N ARG A 33 0.48 -2.63 -12.23
CA ARG A 33 0.53 -1.33 -12.90
C ARG A 33 -0.85 -0.68 -13.08
N LEU A 34 -1.88 -1.45 -13.41
CA LEU A 34 -3.25 -0.94 -13.53
C LEU A 34 -3.82 -0.58 -12.16
N LEU A 35 -3.52 -1.37 -11.13
CA LEU A 35 -3.93 -1.10 -9.75
C LEU A 35 -3.29 0.19 -9.21
N VAL A 36 -2.00 0.44 -9.51
CA VAL A 36 -1.34 1.70 -9.16
C VAL A 36 -2.01 2.88 -9.87
N ARG A 37 -2.23 2.79 -11.18
CA ARG A 37 -2.94 3.83 -11.95
C ARG A 37 -4.36 4.09 -11.43
N LEU A 38 -5.06 3.06 -10.98
CA LEU A 38 -6.40 3.19 -10.38
C LEU A 38 -6.34 4.06 -9.13
N VAL A 39 -5.40 3.79 -8.23
CA VAL A 39 -5.24 4.56 -6.99
C VAL A 39 -4.80 6.01 -7.28
N GLU A 40 -3.91 6.21 -8.24
CA GLU A 40 -3.51 7.56 -8.69
C GLU A 40 -4.71 8.35 -9.23
N ALA A 41 -5.50 7.77 -10.13
CA ALA A 41 -6.69 8.41 -10.68
C ALA A 41 -7.75 8.74 -9.62
N MET A 42 -7.93 7.86 -8.61
CA MET A 42 -8.82 8.13 -7.47
C MET A 42 -8.35 9.33 -6.64
N TRP A 43 -7.04 9.52 -6.51
CA TRP A 43 -6.45 10.60 -5.73
C TRP A 43 -6.45 11.94 -6.48
N GLU A 44 -6.14 11.92 -7.78
CA GLU A 44 -6.17 13.11 -8.64
C GLU A 44 -7.58 13.70 -8.77
N GLY A 45 -8.61 12.84 -8.66
CA GLY A 45 -10.01 13.27 -8.69
C GLY A 45 -10.50 13.66 -10.08
N ASP A 46 -9.78 13.29 -11.16
CA ASP A 46 -10.23 13.44 -12.53
C ASP A 46 -11.20 12.30 -12.90
N PRO A 47 -12.50 12.58 -13.12
CA PRO A 47 -13.49 11.56 -13.45
C PRO A 47 -13.20 10.85 -14.78
N GLY A 48 -12.55 11.53 -15.73
CA GLY A 48 -12.19 10.97 -17.03
C GLY A 48 -11.10 9.90 -16.90
N LEU A 49 -10.03 10.23 -16.18
CA LEU A 49 -8.94 9.28 -15.91
C LEU A 49 -9.42 8.08 -15.09
N LEU A 50 -10.27 8.32 -14.10
CA LEU A 50 -10.86 7.24 -13.29
C LEU A 50 -11.75 6.32 -14.12
N THR A 51 -12.57 6.87 -15.02
CA THR A 51 -13.42 6.05 -15.91
C THR A 51 -12.55 5.20 -16.83
N THR A 52 -11.55 5.80 -17.48
CA THR A 52 -10.64 5.07 -18.39
C THR A 52 -9.91 3.93 -17.69
N VAL A 53 -9.38 4.15 -16.48
CA VAL A 53 -8.63 3.09 -15.78
C VAL A 53 -9.55 2.00 -15.21
N CYS A 54 -10.79 2.35 -14.83
CA CYS A 54 -11.80 1.36 -14.46
C CYS A 54 -12.16 0.46 -15.65
N ASP A 55 -12.34 1.03 -16.85
CA ASP A 55 -12.61 0.26 -18.07
C ASP A 55 -11.43 -0.66 -18.44
N ASP A 56 -10.20 -0.15 -18.36
CA ASP A 56 -8.97 -0.92 -18.59
C ASP A 56 -8.87 -2.12 -17.62
N LEU A 57 -9.13 -1.88 -16.33
CA LEU A 57 -9.05 -2.92 -15.30
C LEU A 57 -10.20 -3.92 -15.41
N LEU A 58 -11.41 -3.46 -15.74
CA LEU A 58 -12.55 -4.32 -16.01
C LEU A 58 -12.28 -5.27 -17.17
N ALA A 59 -11.69 -4.75 -18.25
CA ALA A 59 -11.33 -5.55 -19.42
C ALA A 59 -10.20 -6.56 -19.13
N ALA A 60 -9.22 -6.18 -18.29
CA ALA A 60 -8.05 -7.01 -18.02
C ALA A 60 -8.25 -8.06 -16.92
N ALA A 61 -9.01 -7.73 -15.87
CA ALA A 61 -9.11 -8.51 -14.64
C ALA A 61 -10.55 -8.89 -14.25
N GLY A 62 -11.55 -8.25 -14.86
CA GLY A 62 -12.96 -8.51 -14.58
C GLY A 62 -13.54 -7.68 -13.42
N ALA A 63 -14.86 -7.80 -13.27
CA ALA A 63 -15.64 -6.97 -12.34
C ALA A 63 -15.28 -7.25 -10.87
N ASP A 64 -15.09 -8.52 -10.51
CA ASP A 64 -14.79 -8.92 -9.13
C ASP A 64 -13.48 -8.28 -8.63
N VAL A 65 -12.43 -8.32 -9.47
CA VAL A 65 -11.13 -7.73 -9.13
C VAL A 65 -11.22 -6.20 -9.03
N LEU A 66 -11.99 -5.55 -9.92
CA LEU A 66 -12.20 -4.11 -9.85
C LEU A 66 -12.91 -3.72 -8.56
N VAL A 67 -13.98 -4.43 -8.19
CA VAL A 67 -14.73 -4.18 -6.96
C VAL A 67 -13.84 -4.35 -5.73
N ASP A 68 -13.06 -5.44 -5.67
CA ASP A 68 -12.14 -5.70 -4.56
C ASP A 68 -11.06 -4.62 -4.47
N ALA A 69 -10.47 -4.22 -5.59
CA ALA A 69 -9.44 -3.18 -5.63
C ALA A 69 -9.98 -1.83 -5.11
N VAL A 70 -11.19 -1.44 -5.53
CA VAL A 70 -11.86 -0.21 -5.05
C VAL A 70 -12.19 -0.32 -3.56
N ALA A 71 -12.70 -1.47 -3.11
CA ALA A 71 -13.05 -1.71 -1.71
C ALA A 71 -11.82 -1.62 -0.79
N VAL A 72 -10.71 -2.24 -1.19
CA VAL A 72 -9.42 -2.16 -0.48
C VAL A 72 -8.93 -0.72 -0.42
N SER A 73 -8.97 0.01 -1.53
CA SER A 73 -8.55 1.41 -1.61
C SER A 73 -9.38 2.30 -0.68
N ALA A 74 -10.70 2.12 -0.66
CA ALA A 74 -11.62 2.82 0.24
C ALA A 74 -11.33 2.51 1.72
N ASN A 75 -11.04 1.25 2.05
CA ASN A 75 -10.67 0.84 3.41
C ASN A 75 -9.38 1.54 3.89
N PHE A 76 -8.35 1.61 3.05
CA PHE A 76 -7.10 2.31 3.40
C PHE A 76 -7.32 3.81 3.58
N HIS A 77 -8.14 4.43 2.73
CA HIS A 77 -8.49 5.84 2.87
C HIS A 77 -9.25 6.11 4.18
N MET A 78 -10.22 5.26 4.52
CA MET A 78 -10.96 5.34 5.78
C MET A 78 -10.04 5.21 7.00
N MET A 79 -9.17 4.20 7.01
CA MET A 79 -8.27 3.93 8.13
C MET A 79 -7.30 5.10 8.37
N THR A 80 -6.82 5.71 7.28
CA THR A 80 -5.97 6.90 7.37
C THR A 80 -6.72 8.05 8.05
N ARG A 81 -7.97 8.29 7.68
CA ARG A 81 -8.81 9.33 8.29
C ARG A 81 -9.09 9.06 9.76
N VAL A 82 -9.28 7.79 10.14
CA VAL A 82 -9.44 7.40 11.55
C VAL A 82 -8.16 7.68 12.33
N ALA A 83 -7.00 7.26 11.83
CA ALA A 83 -5.71 7.49 12.47
C ALA A 83 -5.40 8.99 12.64
N ASP A 84 -5.70 9.79 11.63
CA ASP A 84 -5.58 11.25 11.67
C ASP A 84 -6.54 11.86 12.71
N GLY A 85 -7.77 11.36 12.80
CA GLY A 85 -8.78 11.82 13.75
C GLY A 85 -8.49 11.43 15.20
N THR A 86 -7.81 10.31 15.45
CA THR A 86 -7.44 9.83 16.78
C THR A 86 -6.05 10.28 17.23
N GLY A 87 -5.27 10.91 16.33
CA GLY A 87 -3.91 11.35 16.62
C GLY A 87 -2.94 10.19 16.83
N THR A 88 -3.16 9.04 16.18
CA THR A 88 -2.32 7.85 16.36
C THR A 88 -0.86 8.15 15.99
N PRO A 89 0.10 8.03 16.92
CA PRO A 89 1.49 8.36 16.63
C PRO A 89 2.11 7.34 15.67
N PRO A 90 2.90 7.79 14.67
CA PRO A 90 3.62 6.91 13.77
C PRO A 90 4.63 6.06 14.58
N GLY A 91 4.40 4.74 14.65
CA GLY A 91 5.27 3.79 15.35
C GLY A 91 4.67 3.09 16.58
N ALA A 92 3.44 3.43 16.99
CA ALA A 92 2.82 2.85 18.18
C ALA A 92 2.59 1.32 18.14
N LEU A 93 2.66 0.69 16.97
CA LEU A 93 2.40 -0.74 16.76
C LEU A 93 3.66 -1.58 16.49
N VAL A 94 4.86 -0.99 16.50
CA VAL A 94 6.10 -1.77 16.41
C VAL A 94 6.62 -2.01 17.83
N PRO A 95 6.56 -3.25 18.38
CA PRO A 95 7.25 -3.55 19.62
C PRO A 95 8.74 -3.32 19.40
N THR A 96 9.31 -2.31 20.07
CA THR A 96 10.74 -1.96 20.04
C THR A 96 11.62 -3.00 20.73
N ARG A 97 11.04 -4.12 21.19
CA ARG A 97 11.72 -5.19 21.90
C ARG A 97 11.60 -6.49 21.11
N PRO A 98 12.71 -7.12 20.69
CA PRO A 98 12.64 -8.44 20.08
C PRO A 98 12.02 -9.44 21.08
N PRO A 99 11.21 -10.40 20.61
CA PRO A 99 10.61 -11.41 21.47
C PRO A 99 11.71 -12.16 22.22
N ARG A 100 11.63 -12.20 23.55
CA ARG A 100 12.54 -13.00 24.37
C ARG A 100 12.22 -14.48 24.13
N VAL A 101 13.02 -15.14 23.30
CA VAL A 101 13.06 -16.60 23.26
C VAL A 101 13.64 -17.06 24.60
N PHE A 102 12.77 -17.51 25.51
CA PHE A 102 13.20 -18.23 26.70
C PHE A 102 13.71 -19.61 26.25
N VAL A 103 15.02 -19.75 26.10
CA VAL A 103 15.65 -21.07 26.00
C VAL A 103 15.61 -21.67 27.40
N THR A 104 14.65 -22.57 27.64
CA THR A 104 14.70 -23.47 28.79
C THR A 104 15.88 -24.42 28.59
N ARG A 105 16.98 -24.16 29.31
CA ARG A 105 18.01 -25.20 29.53
C ARG A 105 17.37 -26.29 30.39
N SER A 106 16.93 -27.38 29.76
CA SER A 106 16.74 -28.64 30.46
C SER A 106 18.13 -29.17 30.82
N GLY A 107 18.42 -29.23 32.12
CA GLY A 107 19.42 -30.14 32.67
C GLY A 107 18.78 -31.49 32.96
#